data_AF-A0A0V8QGT5-F1
#
_entry.id   AF-A0A0V8QGT5-F1
#
_cell.length_a   1.000
_cell.length_b   1.000
_cell.length_c   1.000
_cell.angle_alpha   90.00
_cell.angle_beta   90.00
_cell.angle_gamma   90.00
#
_symmetry.space_group_name_H-M   'P 1'
#
loop_
_entity.id
_entity.type
_entity.pdbx_description
1 polymer ?
#
loop_
_entity_poly.entity_id
_entity_poly.type
_entity_poly.pdbx_seq_one_letter_code
_entity_poly.pdbx_strand_id
1 'polypeptide(L)'
;MHRVEEETYELVAAIKDSREYSQYHWLYSEIKKDEKLLKRLNTFRRRRFELEMTEIEEGLEAQRGLAAEFNELLIDPLVAQFLSAEYKYCKMVRQAVYRITECLDMEIDFLEE
;
A
#
# COMPACT_ATOMS: atom_id res chain seq x y z
N MET A 1 -2.18 -30.81 5.62
CA MET A 1 -1.73 -29.41 5.60
C MET A 1 -1.33 -29.04 7.01
N HIS A 2 -0.28 -28.26 7.17
CA HIS A 2 0.13 -27.78 8.49
C HIS A 2 -0.92 -26.78 8.97
N ARG A 3 -1.35 -26.85 10.24
CA ARG A 3 -2.35 -25.93 10.83
C ARG A 3 -2.07 -24.44 10.53
N VAL A 4 -0.79 -24.06 10.49
CA VAL A 4 -0.35 -22.70 10.13
C VAL A 4 -0.76 -22.29 8.71
N GLU A 5 -0.71 -23.22 7.75
CA GLU A 5 -1.13 -22.97 6.37
C GLU A 5 -2.65 -22.72 6.31
N GLU A 6 -3.44 -23.52 7.03
CA GLU A 6 -4.91 -23.37 7.12
C GLU A 6 -5.29 -22.00 7.69
N GLU A 7 -4.70 -21.61 8.84
CA GLU A 7 -4.95 -20.31 9.47
C GLU A 7 -4.50 -19.15 8.58
N THR A 8 -3.46 -19.34 7.77
CA THR A 8 -3.02 -18.35 6.79
C THR A 8 -4.05 -18.17 5.67
N TYR A 9 -4.67 -19.27 5.20
CA TYR A 9 -5.75 -19.18 4.22
C TYR A 9 -6.98 -18.46 4.78
N GLU A 10 -7.35 -18.73 6.03
CA GLU A 10 -8.44 -18.04 6.73
C GLU A 10 -8.15 -16.55 6.90
N LEU A 11 -6.93 -16.17 7.28
CA LEU A 11 -6.51 -14.77 7.34
C LEU A 11 -6.62 -14.08 5.97
N VAL A 12 -6.19 -14.75 4.89
CA VAL A 12 -6.31 -14.22 3.53
C VAL A 12 -7.78 -14.06 3.13
N ALA A 13 -8.65 -15.01 3.48
CA ALA A 13 -10.08 -14.91 3.23
C ALA A 13 -10.70 -13.71 3.97
N ALA A 14 -10.38 -13.55 5.26
CA ALA A 14 -10.84 -12.40 6.06
C ALA A 14 -10.35 -11.06 5.48
N ILE A 15 -9.11 -11.00 4.98
CA ILE A 15 -8.60 -9.81 4.28
C ILE A 15 -9.38 -9.54 3.01
N LYS A 16 -9.72 -10.56 2.21
CA LYS A 16 -10.51 -10.38 0.97
C LYS A 16 -11.94 -9.93 1.24
N ASP A 17 -12.53 -10.38 2.34
CA ASP A 17 -13.88 -9.98 2.77
C ASP A 17 -13.91 -8.59 3.44
N SER A 18 -12.73 -8.02 3.74
CA SER A 18 -12.64 -6.68 4.32
C SER A 18 -13.19 -5.60 3.37
N ARG A 19 -13.70 -4.54 3.97
CA ARG A 19 -14.15 -3.35 3.24
C ARG A 19 -12.98 -2.68 2.52
N GLU A 20 -11.81 -2.70 3.14
CA GLU A 20 -10.56 -2.13 2.64
C GLU A 20 -10.16 -2.78 1.31
N TYR A 21 -10.15 -4.11 1.25
CA TYR A 21 -9.84 -4.87 0.03
C TYR A 21 -10.87 -4.60 -1.07
N SER A 22 -12.16 -4.72 -0.74
CA SER A 22 -13.25 -4.50 -1.68
C SER A 22 -13.24 -3.08 -2.26
N GLN A 23 -13.05 -2.06 -1.41
CA GLN A 23 -13.03 -0.66 -1.83
C GLN A 23 -11.80 -0.34 -2.69
N TYR A 24 -10.62 -0.86 -2.33
CA TYR A 24 -9.41 -0.71 -3.14
C TYR A 24 -9.60 -1.32 -4.54
N HIS A 25 -10.08 -2.56 -4.62
CA HIS A 25 -10.27 -3.25 -5.89
C HIS A 25 -11.35 -2.60 -6.76
N TRP A 26 -12.45 -2.15 -6.16
CA TRP A 26 -13.50 -1.45 -6.89
C TRP A 26 -12.99 -0.13 -7.48
N LEU A 27 -12.36 0.72 -6.67
CA LEU A 27 -11.81 2.01 -7.14
C LEU A 27 -10.72 1.81 -8.20
N TYR A 28 -9.87 0.80 -8.06
CA TYR A 28 -8.88 0.47 -9.08
C TYR A 28 -9.53 0.05 -10.39
N SER A 29 -10.64 -0.70 -10.33
CA SER A 29 -11.38 -1.14 -11.50
C SER A 29 -12.03 0.03 -12.25
N GLU A 30 -12.51 1.04 -11.52
CA GLU A 30 -13.05 2.28 -12.08
C GLU A 30 -11.94 3.09 -12.77
N ILE A 31 -10.78 3.26 -12.14
CA ILE A 31 -9.63 3.96 -12.74
C ILE A 31 -9.12 3.22 -13.99
N LYS A 32 -9.17 1.88 -13.99
CA LYS A 32 -8.72 1.07 -15.12
C LYS A 32 -9.54 1.28 -16.39
N LYS A 33 -10.77 1.82 -16.29
CA LYS A 33 -11.60 2.17 -17.46
C LYS A 33 -11.00 3.34 -18.25
N ASP A 34 -10.18 4.18 -17.63
CA ASP A 34 -9.43 5.23 -18.30
C ASP A 34 -7.92 4.89 -18.30
N GLU A 35 -7.44 4.40 -19.45
CA GLU A 35 -6.04 4.03 -19.61
C GLU A 35 -5.05 5.21 -19.44
N LYS A 36 -5.47 6.44 -19.78
CA LYS A 36 -4.61 7.62 -19.62
C LYS A 36 -4.47 7.98 -18.15
N LEU A 37 -5.58 7.95 -17.41
CA LEU A 37 -5.60 8.16 -15.97
C LEU A 37 -4.77 7.10 -15.25
N LEU A 38 -4.95 5.82 -15.60
CA LEU A 38 -4.20 4.70 -15.05
C LEU A 38 -2.68 4.86 -15.27
N LYS A 39 -2.25 5.28 -16.47
CA LYS A 39 -0.82 5.52 -16.78
C LYS A 39 -0.23 6.65 -15.93
N ARG A 40 -0.96 7.76 -15.76
CA ARG A 40 -0.52 8.88 -14.89
C ARG A 40 -0.42 8.42 -13.43
N LEU A 41 -1.43 7.71 -12.94
CA LEU A 41 -1.47 7.18 -11.58
C LEU A 41 -0.33 6.19 -11.31
N ASN A 42 -0.08 5.24 -12.20
CA ASN A 42 0.99 4.28 -12.01
C ASN A 42 2.39 4.94 -12.08
N THR A 43 2.54 6.00 -12.86
CA THR A 43 3.77 6.81 -12.86
C THR A 43 3.97 7.49 -11.50
N PHE A 44 2.93 8.10 -10.95
CA PHE A 44 2.96 8.69 -9.61
C PHE A 44 3.30 7.65 -8.53
N ARG A 45 2.60 6.51 -8.52
CA ARG A 45 2.82 5.43 -7.52
C ARG A 45 4.24 4.91 -7.54
N ARG A 46 4.80 4.68 -8.73
CA ARG A 46 6.19 4.22 -8.88
C ARG A 46 7.20 5.24 -8.38
N ARG A 47 7.07 6.51 -8.78
CA ARG A 47 7.97 7.58 -8.29
C ARG A 47 7.86 7.76 -6.79
N ARG A 48 6.65 7.70 -6.23
CA ARG A 48 6.44 7.76 -4.78
C ARG A 48 7.14 6.60 -4.08
N PHE A 49 7.04 5.40 -4.62
CA PHE A 49 7.71 4.22 -4.07
C PHE A 49 9.24 4.32 -4.14
N GLU A 50 9.79 4.77 -5.26
CA GLU A 50 11.23 5.01 -5.43
C GLU A 50 11.75 6.02 -4.39
N LEU A 51 11.00 7.10 -4.14
CA LEU A 51 11.33 8.09 -3.09
C LEU A 51 11.25 7.52 -1.67
N GLU A 52 10.26 6.66 -1.40
CA GLU A 52 10.11 6.01 -0.09
C GLU A 52 11.21 4.99 0.19
N MET A 53 11.78 4.36 -0.86
CA MET A 53 12.90 3.42 -0.72
C MET A 53 14.26 4.09 -0.53
N THR A 54 14.45 5.31 -1.04
CA THR A 54 15.66 6.09 -0.82
C THR A 54 15.56 6.79 0.53
N GLU A 55 16.18 6.23 1.57
CA GLU A 55 16.28 6.79 2.94
C GLU A 55 17.11 8.09 3.01
N ILE A 56 16.86 9.06 2.14
CA ILE A 56 17.57 10.35 2.11
C ILE A 56 16.77 11.34 2.95
N GLU A 57 17.43 12.06 3.87
CA GLU A 57 16.87 13.15 4.69
C GLU A 57 16.12 14.23 3.87
N GLU A 58 16.35 14.32 2.56
CA GLU A 58 15.66 15.20 1.61
C GLU A 58 14.26 14.69 1.16
N GLY A 59 13.83 13.53 1.66
CA GLY A 59 12.61 12.85 1.21
C GLY A 59 11.32 13.66 1.35
N LEU A 60 11.22 14.56 2.33
CA LEU A 60 10.02 15.37 2.53
C LEU A 60 9.82 16.42 1.41
N GLU A 61 10.90 17.07 0.97
CA GLU A 61 10.83 18.09 -0.08
C GLU A 61 10.65 17.44 -1.46
N ALA A 62 11.30 16.30 -1.69
CA ALA A 62 11.09 15.49 -2.90
C ALA A 62 9.65 14.96 -3.00
N GLN A 63 9.05 14.52 -1.88
CA GLN A 63 7.64 14.13 -1.82
C GLN A 63 6.70 15.30 -2.10
N ARG A 64 6.98 16.50 -1.56
CA ARG A 64 6.20 17.71 -1.85
C ARG A 64 6.30 18.12 -3.31
N GLY A 65 7.50 18.08 -3.89
CA GLY A 65 7.73 18.33 -5.31
C GLY A 65 6.94 17.36 -6.20
N LEU A 66 6.96 16.07 -5.86
CA LEU A 66 6.17 15.05 -6.57
C LEU A 66 4.65 15.30 -6.42
N ALA A 67 4.19 15.68 -5.23
CA ALA A 67 2.78 16.01 -5.02
C ALA A 67 2.35 17.26 -5.83
N ALA A 68 3.22 18.26 -5.96
CA ALA A 68 2.99 19.44 -6.77
C ALA A 68 2.94 19.10 -8.28
N GLU A 69 3.87 18.27 -8.77
CA GLU A 69 3.92 17.83 -10.18
C GLU A 69 2.65 17.06 -10.58
N PHE A 70 2.09 16.28 -9.66
CA PHE A 70 0.89 15.48 -9.89
C PHE A 70 -0.38 16.12 -9.28
N ASN A 71 -0.38 17.41 -8.93
CA ASN A 71 -1.49 18.05 -8.24
C ASN A 71 -2.83 17.90 -8.97
N GLU A 72 -2.85 18.08 -10.30
CA GLU A 72 -4.07 17.87 -11.11
C GLU A 72 -4.63 16.44 -10.99
N LEU A 73 -3.73 15.45 -10.89
CA LEU A 73 -4.11 14.05 -10.70
C LEU A 73 -4.62 13.81 -9.27
N LEU A 74 -4.03 14.47 -8.26
CA LEU A 74 -4.40 14.31 -6.86
C LEU A 74 -5.72 15.02 -6.50
N ILE A 75 -6.09 16.06 -7.24
CA ILE A 75 -7.37 16.76 -7.09
C ILE A 75 -8.53 15.93 -7.67
N ASP A 76 -8.26 14.99 -8.58
CA ASP A 76 -9.28 14.11 -9.11
C ASP A 76 -9.95 13.30 -7.97
N PRO A 77 -11.28 13.42 -7.79
CA PRO A 77 -11.98 12.77 -6.68
C PRO A 77 -11.88 11.24 -6.68
N LEU A 78 -11.81 10.62 -7.86
CA LEU A 78 -11.68 9.17 -8.00
C LEU A 78 -10.27 8.74 -7.59
N VAL A 79 -9.25 9.47 -8.02
CA VAL A 79 -7.85 9.20 -7.65
C VAL A 79 -7.61 9.43 -6.16
N ALA A 80 -8.10 10.52 -5.59
CA ALA A 80 -7.97 10.81 -4.16
C ALA A 80 -8.61 9.71 -3.30
N GLN A 81 -9.81 9.25 -3.67
CA GLN A 81 -10.48 8.13 -3.02
C GLN A 81 -9.68 6.83 -3.16
N PHE A 82 -9.15 6.54 -4.35
CA PHE A 82 -8.31 5.37 -4.58
C PHE A 82 -7.05 5.38 -3.72
N LEU A 83 -6.31 6.48 -3.70
CA LEU A 83 -5.08 6.60 -2.90
C LEU A 83 -5.38 6.47 -1.40
N SER A 84 -6.51 7.01 -0.93
CA SER A 84 -6.96 6.82 0.46
C SER A 84 -7.28 5.34 0.76
N ALA A 85 -7.97 4.66 -0.14
CA ALA A 85 -8.29 3.24 -0.01
C ALA A 85 -7.03 2.36 -0.06
N GLU A 86 -6.10 2.66 -0.97
CA GLU A 86 -4.79 2.02 -1.05
C GLU A 86 -4.03 2.16 0.27
N TYR A 87 -3.94 3.37 0.82
CA TYR A 87 -3.25 3.60 2.09
C TYR A 87 -3.85 2.77 3.23
N LYS A 88 -5.19 2.74 3.35
CA LYS A 88 -5.89 1.95 4.38
C LYS A 88 -5.65 0.46 4.22
N TYR A 89 -5.77 -0.06 3.00
CA TYR A 89 -5.52 -1.46 2.69
C TYR A 89 -4.08 -1.87 2.99
N CYS A 90 -3.10 -1.11 2.49
CA CYS A 90 -1.69 -1.37 2.78
C CYS A 90 -1.36 -1.28 4.27
N LYS A 91 -1.96 -0.32 4.99
CA LYS A 91 -1.78 -0.20 6.44
C LYS A 91 -2.32 -1.43 7.18
N MET A 92 -3.51 -1.90 6.83
CA MET A 92 -4.12 -3.10 7.41
C MET A 92 -3.22 -4.33 7.19
N VAL A 93 -2.75 -4.55 5.96
CA VAL A 93 -1.85 -5.68 5.64
C VAL A 93 -0.54 -5.59 6.42
N ARG A 94 0.10 -4.41 6.45
CA ARG A 94 1.33 -4.21 7.23
C ARG A 94 1.13 -4.47 8.73
N GLN A 95 0.00 -4.04 9.29
CA GLN A 95 -0.33 -4.30 10.69
C GLN A 95 -0.54 -5.79 10.96
N ALA A 96 -1.18 -6.52 10.06
CA ALA A 96 -1.34 -7.97 10.18
C ALA A 96 0.02 -8.69 10.16
N VAL A 97 0.89 -8.34 9.21
CA VAL A 97 2.25 -8.90 9.13
C VAL A 97 3.06 -8.54 10.38
N TYR A 98 3.04 -7.27 10.80
CA TYR A 98 3.76 -6.81 11.99
C TYR A 98 3.34 -7.56 13.24
N ARG A 99 2.03 -7.76 13.46
CA ARG A 99 1.53 -8.54 14.60
C ARG A 99 2.00 -9.99 14.56
N ILE A 100 2.04 -10.60 13.38
CA ILE A 100 2.57 -11.96 13.23
C ILE A 100 4.04 -11.97 13.64
N THR A 101 4.86 -11.05 13.11
CA THR A 101 6.30 -11.03 13.40
C THR A 101 6.63 -10.63 14.84
N GLU A 102 5.84 -9.75 15.46
CA GLU A 102 6.03 -9.30 16.85
C GLU A 102 5.67 -10.41 17.85
N CYS A 103 4.63 -11.21 17.56
CA CYS A 103 4.20 -12.31 18.43
C CYS A 103 4.99 -13.60 18.24
N LEU A 104 5.90 -13.65 17.26
CA LEU A 104 6.79 -14.79 17.06
C LEU A 104 8.10 -14.49 17.76
N ASP A 105 8.44 -15.28 18.77
CA ASP A 105 9.73 -15.23 19.45
C ASP A 105 10.81 -15.70 18.47
N MET A 106 11.37 -14.75 17.72
CA MET A 106 12.51 -14.97 16.84
C MET A 106 13.74 -14.44 17.58
N GLU A 107 14.72 -15.33 17.81
CA GLU A 107 16.04 -14.98 18.30
C GLU A 107 16.75 -14.13 17.23
N ILE A 108 16.62 -12.80 17.30
CA ILE A 108 17.19 -11.86 16.32
C ILE A 108 18.44 -11.15 16.84
N ASP A 109 18.88 -11.47 18.06
CA ASP A 109 20.03 -10.86 18.75
C ASP A 109 21.35 -11.00 17.97
N PHE A 110 21.44 -11.98 17.05
CA PHE A 110 22.60 -12.15 16.17
C PHE A 110 22.75 -11.07 15.09
N LEU A 111 21.74 -10.21 14.89
CA LEU A 111 21.74 -9.10 13.94
C LEU A 111 22.25 -7.80 14.54
N GLU A 112 22.36 -7.70 15.86
CA GLU A 112 22.92 -6.54 16.56
C GLU A 112 24.45 -6.72 16.71
N GLU A 113 25.21 -6.33 15.67
CA GLU A 113 26.67 -6.08 15.78
C GLU A 113 26.95 -4.66 16.31
#